data_AF-A0A5C1A3T3-F1
#
_entry.id   AF-A0A5C1A3T3-F1
#
_cell.length_a   1.000
_cell.length_b   1.000
_cell.length_c   1.000
_cell.angle_alpha   90.00
_cell.angle_beta   90.00
_cell.angle_gamma   90.00
#
_symmetry.space_group_name_H-M   'P 1'
#
loop_
_entity.id
_entity.type
_entity.pdbx_description
1 polymer ?
#
loop_
_entity_poly.entity_id
_entity_poly.type
_entity_poly.pdbx_seq_one_letter_code
_entity_poly.pdbx_strand_id
1 'polypeptide(L)'
;MLVSGAVHAEDLPHFDVEAYCKQVSSVGGSSNAIYNSCIDMQQDAYDVLKSSWADVPAKTQDYCQQVASVGGSSYSILKSCIEMETDAASNRKSFQFN
;
A
#
# COMPACT_ATOMS: atom_id res chain seq x y z
N MET A 1 -4.21 -27.66 -25.21
CA MET A 1 -4.05 -26.24 -25.54
C MET A 1 -3.69 -25.54 -24.25
N LEU A 2 -2.45 -25.05 -24.11
CA LEU A 2 -2.01 -24.30 -22.94
C LEU A 2 -2.45 -22.85 -23.16
N VAL A 3 -3.40 -22.38 -22.36
CA VAL A 3 -3.77 -20.96 -22.35
C VAL A 3 -2.70 -20.24 -21.54
N SER A 4 -1.75 -19.63 -22.23
CA SER A 4 -0.84 -18.65 -21.63
C SER A 4 -1.66 -17.42 -21.27
N GLY A 5 -2.09 -17.34 -20.01
CA GLY A 5 -2.62 -16.09 -19.46
C GLY A 5 -1.50 -15.06 -19.43
N ALA A 6 -1.68 -13.94 -20.11
CA ALA A 6 -0.80 -12.80 -19.95
C ALA A 6 -0.88 -12.36 -18.48
N VAL A 7 0.25 -12.41 -17.77
CA VAL A 7 0.41 -11.68 -16.51
C VAL A 7 0.44 -10.22 -16.89
N HIS A 8 -0.71 -9.55 -16.85
CA HIS A 8 -0.72 -8.10 -16.76
C HIS A 8 -0.21 -7.78 -15.38
N ALA A 9 1.04 -7.31 -15.28
CA ALA A 9 1.43 -6.53 -14.12
C ALA A 9 0.52 -5.30 -14.14
N GLU A 10 -0.35 -5.17 -13.14
CA GLU A 10 -1.12 -3.94 -13.00
C GLU A 10 -0.14 -2.79 -12.79
N ASP A 11 -0.43 -1.62 -13.36
CA ASP A 11 0.39 -0.45 -13.09
C ASP A 11 0.24 -0.04 -11.61
N LEU A 12 1.28 0.56 -11.04
CA LEU A 12 1.21 1.07 -9.68
C LEU A 12 0.05 2.09 -9.56
N PRO A 13 -0.88 1.94 -8.60
CA PRO A 13 -2.06 2.79 -8.55
C PRO A 13 -1.71 4.24 -8.23
N HIS A 14 -2.44 5.17 -8.83
CA HIS A 14 -2.31 6.59 -8.53
C HIS A 14 -3.27 6.99 -7.41
N PHE A 15 -2.70 7.39 -6.28
CA PHE A 15 -3.45 7.91 -5.14
C PHE A 15 -3.41 9.45 -5.03
N ASP A 16 -4.48 10.05 -4.52
CA ASP A 16 -4.52 11.47 -4.13
C ASP A 16 -3.87 11.65 -2.74
N VAL A 17 -2.54 11.70 -2.77
CA VAL A 17 -1.69 11.84 -1.57
C VAL A 17 -1.96 13.16 -0.83
N GLU A 18 -2.21 14.25 -1.55
CA GLU A 18 -2.45 15.55 -0.94
C GLU A 18 -3.77 15.56 -0.15
N ALA A 19 -4.84 14.97 -0.70
CA ALA A 19 -6.10 14.80 0.00
C ALA A 19 -5.93 13.97 1.29
N TYR A 20 -5.22 12.84 1.20
CA TYR A 20 -4.92 12.00 2.36
C TYR A 20 -4.12 12.76 3.43
N CYS A 21 -3.03 13.42 3.04
CA CYS A 21 -2.20 14.16 3.99
C CYS A 21 -2.90 15.38 4.59
N LYS A 22 -3.82 16.01 3.86
CA LYS A 22 -4.69 17.06 4.40
C LYS A 22 -5.66 16.51 5.44
N GLN A 23 -6.23 15.32 5.21
CA GLN A 23 -7.07 14.65 6.21
C GLN A 23 -6.26 14.34 7.47
N VAL A 24 -5.07 13.73 7.34
CA VAL A 24 -4.19 13.39 8.46
C VAL A 24 -3.77 14.65 9.25
N SER A 25 -3.38 15.72 8.56
CA SER A 25 -2.91 16.95 9.20
C SER A 25 -4.01 17.77 9.85
N SER A 26 -5.28 17.49 9.56
CA SER A 26 -6.44 18.18 10.15
C SER A 26 -6.78 17.67 11.56
N VAL A 27 -6.24 16.53 11.98
CA VAL A 27 -6.50 15.94 13.28
C VAL A 27 -5.94 16.83 14.40
N GLY A 28 -6.81 17.34 15.26
CA GLY A 28 -6.42 18.21 16.38
C GLY A 28 -6.16 19.67 16.01
N GLY A 29 -6.51 20.08 14.79
CA GLY A 29 -6.23 21.41 14.23
C GLY A 29 -5.17 21.30 13.14
N SER A 30 -5.42 21.97 12.00
CA SER A 30 -4.54 21.89 10.82
C SER A 30 -3.08 22.17 11.16
N SER A 31 -2.18 21.21 10.88
CA SER A 31 -0.75 21.30 11.13
C SER A 31 0.07 21.14 9.86
N ASN A 32 0.75 22.21 9.45
CA ASN A 32 1.65 22.15 8.29
C ASN A 32 2.83 21.19 8.51
N ALA A 33 3.32 21.07 9.75
CA ALA A 33 4.41 20.14 10.06
C ALA A 33 3.96 18.67 9.87
N ILE A 34 2.74 18.33 10.30
CA ILE A 34 2.18 16.99 10.10
C ILE A 34 1.91 16.74 8.61
N TYR A 35 1.39 17.75 7.89
CA TYR A 35 1.18 17.64 6.45
C TYR A 35 2.48 17.33 5.71
N ASN A 36 3.54 18.12 5.94
CA ASN A 36 4.83 17.91 5.28
C ASN A 36 5.43 16.54 5.61
N SER A 37 5.41 16.15 6.89
CA SER A 37 5.88 14.82 7.29
C SER A 37 5.07 13.69 6.64
N CYS A 38 3.76 13.87 6.45
CA CYS A 38 2.93 12.91 5.74
C CYS A 38 3.34 12.81 4.26
N ILE A 39 3.57 13.94 3.58
CA ILE A 39 4.02 13.96 2.18
C ILE A 39 5.35 13.21 2.04
N ASP A 40 6.32 13.50 2.89
CA ASP A 40 7.63 12.83 2.87
C ASP A 40 7.47 11.30 3.02
N MET A 41 6.64 10.86 3.97
CA MET A 41 6.34 9.43 4.17
C MET A 41 5.64 8.78 2.97
N GLN A 42 4.72 9.49 2.30
CA GLN A 42 4.05 8.96 1.11
C GLN A 42 5.03 8.88 -0.07
N GLN A 43 5.92 9.85 -0.22
CA GLN A 43 6.94 9.87 -1.28
C GLN A 43 7.94 8.72 -1.10
N ASP A 44 8.47 8.53 0.10
CA ASP A 44 9.39 7.42 0.40
C ASP A 44 8.73 6.06 0.12
N ALA A 45 7.47 5.89 0.51
CA ALA A 45 6.72 4.66 0.24
C ALA A 45 6.49 4.46 -1.26
N TYR A 46 6.13 5.51 -1.98
CA TYR A 46 5.94 5.47 -3.43
C TYR A 46 7.22 5.10 -4.17
N ASP A 47 8.36 5.66 -3.79
CA ASP A 47 9.64 5.38 -4.47
C ASP A 47 10.07 3.92 -4.28
N VAL A 48 9.86 3.36 -3.09
CA VAL A 48 10.07 1.93 -2.83
C VAL A 48 9.13 1.08 -3.69
N LEU A 49 7.83 1.39 -3.67
CA LEU A 49 6.82 0.66 -4.44
C LEU A 49 7.13 0.71 -5.93
N LYS A 50 7.43 1.90 -6.48
CA LYS A 50 7.77 2.08 -7.89
C LYS A 50 8.93 1.20 -8.34
N SER A 51 9.93 0.99 -7.47
CA SER A 51 11.09 0.15 -7.78
C SER A 51 10.82 -1.36 -7.72
N SER A 52 9.81 -1.79 -6.95
CA SER A 52 9.59 -3.20 -6.60
C SER A 52 8.22 -3.74 -7.03
N TRP A 53 7.34 -2.88 -7.55
CA TRP A 53 5.94 -3.20 -7.81
C TRP A 53 5.78 -4.39 -8.75
N ALA A 54 6.57 -4.43 -9.82
CA ALA A 54 6.55 -5.52 -10.80
C ALA A 54 6.93 -6.89 -10.21
N ASP A 55 7.64 -6.93 -9.08
CA ASP A 55 8.03 -8.16 -8.40
C ASP A 55 6.95 -8.64 -7.39
N VAL A 56 5.97 -7.79 -7.07
CA VAL A 56 4.86 -8.15 -6.17
C VAL A 56 3.89 -9.08 -6.93
N PRO A 57 3.50 -10.24 -6.35
CA PRO A 57 2.51 -11.11 -6.97
C PRO A 57 1.19 -10.36 -7.23
N ALA A 58 0.60 -10.52 -8.42
CA ALA A 58 -0.62 -9.81 -8.83
C ALA A 58 -1.76 -9.91 -7.79
N LYS A 59 -1.98 -11.09 -7.19
CA LYS A 59 -2.98 -11.26 -6.13
C LYS A 59 -2.72 -10.38 -4.90
N THR A 60 -1.45 -10.16 -4.56
CA THR A 60 -1.05 -9.27 -3.46
C THR A 60 -1.19 -7.81 -3.87
N GLN A 61 -0.87 -7.46 -5.13
CA GLN A 61 -1.14 -6.12 -5.68
C GLN A 61 -2.63 -5.77 -5.55
N ASP A 62 -3.51 -6.61 -6.09
CA ASP A 62 -4.98 -6.50 -6.02
C ASP A 62 -5.48 -6.28 -4.59
N TYR A 63 -5.12 -7.21 -3.69
CA TYR A 63 -5.60 -7.20 -2.31
C TYR A 63 -5.11 -5.96 -1.56
N CYS A 64 -3.83 -5.63 -1.67
CA CYS A 64 -3.27 -4.51 -0.95
C CYS A 64 -3.69 -3.15 -1.53
N GLN A 65 -3.99 -3.07 -2.82
CA GLN A 65 -4.62 -1.89 -3.40
C GLN A 65 -6.03 -1.67 -2.82
N GLN A 66 -6.82 -2.72 -2.62
CA GLN A 66 -8.12 -2.62 -1.95
C GLN A 66 -7.97 -2.18 -0.49
N VAL A 67 -7.02 -2.76 0.25
CA VAL A 67 -6.71 -2.36 1.63
C VAL A 67 -6.30 -0.89 1.70
N ALA A 68 -5.40 -0.44 0.82
CA ALA A 68 -4.97 0.95 0.75
C ALA A 68 -6.12 1.89 0.41
N SER A 69 -7.00 1.50 -0.51
CA SER A 69 -8.18 2.30 -0.90
C SER A 69 -9.12 2.52 0.27
N VAL A 70 -9.44 1.47 1.04
CA VAL A 70 -10.26 1.56 2.26
C VAL A 70 -9.56 2.37 3.35
N GLY A 71 -8.23 2.26 3.45
CA GLY A 71 -7.41 2.98 4.41
C GLY A 71 -7.16 4.47 4.11
N GLY A 72 -7.73 5.01 3.03
CA GLY A 72 -7.58 6.42 2.66
C GLY A 72 -6.71 6.68 1.42
N SER A 73 -6.46 5.67 0.59
CA SER A 73 -5.65 5.74 -0.63
C SER A 73 -4.23 6.25 -0.34
N SER A 74 -3.47 5.47 0.42
CA SER A 74 -2.13 5.83 0.89
C SER A 74 -1.08 4.82 0.44
N TYR A 75 0.04 5.32 -0.11
CA TYR A 75 1.20 4.50 -0.47
C TYR A 75 1.86 3.86 0.74
N SER A 76 1.89 4.53 1.89
CA SER A 76 2.42 3.91 3.12
C SER A 76 1.55 2.72 3.55
N ILE A 77 0.23 2.80 3.40
CA ILE A 77 -0.67 1.66 3.70
C ILE A 77 -0.46 0.54 2.69
N LEU A 78 -0.37 0.86 1.40
CA LEU A 78 -0.11 -0.11 0.33
C LEU A 78 1.20 -0.88 0.58
N LYS A 79 2.29 -0.15 0.83
CA LYS A 79 3.61 -0.71 1.14
C LYS A 79 3.54 -1.62 2.37
N SER A 80 2.97 -1.14 3.48
CA SER A 80 2.86 -1.94 4.70
C SER A 80 2.02 -3.20 4.51
N CYS A 81 0.93 -3.14 3.73
CA CYS A 81 0.15 -4.34 3.41
C CYS A 81 0.99 -5.37 2.64
N ILE A 82 1.76 -4.94 1.64
CA ILE A 82 2.61 -5.84 0.86
C ILE A 82 3.68 -6.49 1.74
N GLU A 83 4.31 -5.72 2.63
CA GLU A 83 5.30 -6.23 3.59
C GLU A 83 4.67 -7.27 4.52
N MET A 84 3.48 -7.00 5.04
CA MET A 84 2.74 -7.93 5.91
C MET A 84 2.33 -9.21 5.18
N GLU A 85 1.77 -9.13 3.97
CA GLU A 85 1.37 -10.29 3.19
C GLU A 85 2.57 -11.13 2.74
N THR A 86 3.70 -10.48 2.43
CA THR A 86 4.95 -11.16 2.10
C THR A 86 5.49 -11.95 3.29
N ASP A 87 5.48 -11.35 4.50
CA ASP A 87 5.87 -12.05 5.72
C ASP A 87 4.90 -13.20 6.05
N ALA A 88 3.59 -12.93 6.02
CA ALA A 88 2.53 -13.88 6.32
C ALA A 88 2.49 -15.08 5.36
N ALA A 89 2.89 -14.89 4.10
CA ALA A 89 3.02 -15.98 3.12
C ALA A 89 3.99 -17.08 3.61
N SER A 90 4.99 -16.72 4.42
CA SER A 90 5.97 -17.67 4.97
C SER A 90 5.62 -18.20 6.36
N ASN A 91 4.74 -17.52 7.11
CA ASN A 91 4.57 -17.75 8.55
C ASN A 91 3.11 -17.82 9.04
N ARG A 92 2.15 -18.04 8.12
CA ARG A 92 0.70 -18.02 8.39
C ARG A 92 0.33 -18.70 9.71
N LYS A 93 -0.27 -17.92 10.60
CA LYS A 93 -0.69 -18.40 11.93
C LYS A 93 -2.03 -19.12 11.86
N SER A 94 -2.24 -20.02 12.81
CA SER A 94 -3.54 -20.60 13.13
C SER A 94 -4.02 -20.06 14.48
N PHE A 95 -5.34 -19.88 14.60
CA PHE A 95 -5.95 -19.51 15.87
C PHE A 95 -5.81 -20.65 16.89
N GLN A 96 -5.46 -20.34 18.14
CA GLN A 96 -5.38 -21.30 19.25
C GLN A 96 -6.27 -20.84 20.41
N PHE A 97 -7.05 -21.76 20.98
CA PHE A 97 -7.98 -21.52 22.09
C PHE A 97 -7.35 -21.83 23.47
N ASN A 98 -6.03 -22.00 23.54
CA ASN A 98 -5.31 -22.52 24.69
C ASN A 98 -5.39 -21.63 25.94
#